data_AF-A0A3B0VL79-F1
#
_entry.id   AF-A0A3B0VL79-F1
#
_cell.length_a   1.000
_cell.length_b   1.000
_cell.length_c   1.000
_cell.angle_alpha   90.00
_cell.angle_beta   90.00
_cell.angle_gamma   90.00
#
_symmetry.space_group_name_H-M   'P 1'
#
loop_
_entity.id
_entity.type
_entity.pdbx_description
1 polymer ?
#
loop_
_entity_poly.entity_id
_entity_poly.type
_entity_poly.pdbx_seq_one_letter_code
_entity_poly.pdbx_strand_id
1 'polypeptide(L)'
;MAPTGLSTAAIGGAGIADIYIGTLASPYYLTAPSAANPIAPLNQFWKAAPGAYVPPFNAFGLDPTSTNLTVANPIPVATSMQNLPVLMTVPNAGSGQAKPEAGWPIVIFQHGITRNRTDMLAVADTMASIGFAVVAIDLAMHGITDVTNPFYIENTPFAPIASERTFDVDYVDNDTGAPGPDGMIDSSAAHFVNLANLLVSRDNSRQGVADLFTLTESIPFMDIDGDAAGDFNEISIHFTGHSMGAITGINFLAFGPNIQSAVLSAPGGGIANLLVGSPAFGPSIIAGLAAAGVEQGTAEFNLFILAAQTTLDAADPINFGGFATLQNHILLHEILGDQVITNRVPGAPLS
;
A
#
# COMPACT_ATOMS: atom_id res chain seq x y z
N MET A 1 13.74 -15.10 4.72
CA MET A 1 12.47 -15.64 4.22
C MET A 1 12.52 -17.16 4.28
N ALA A 2 11.48 -17.89 3.87
CA ALA A 2 11.50 -19.35 3.81
C ALA A 2 10.75 -19.89 2.56
N PRO A 3 11.22 -20.98 1.95
CA PRO A 3 10.48 -21.64 0.88
C PRO A 3 9.18 -22.25 1.42
N THR A 4 8.09 -22.10 0.69
CA THR A 4 6.80 -22.73 1.06
C THR A 4 6.74 -24.21 0.65
N GLY A 5 7.65 -24.64 -0.24
CA GLY A 5 7.56 -25.94 -0.91
C GLY A 5 6.52 -25.98 -2.04
N LEU A 6 5.84 -24.87 -2.31
CA LEU A 6 4.88 -24.72 -3.39
C LEU A 6 5.53 -23.97 -4.56
N SER A 7 5.03 -24.24 -5.77
CA SER A 7 5.22 -23.39 -6.94
C SER A 7 3.90 -22.76 -7.36
N THR A 8 3.92 -21.87 -8.36
CA THR A 8 2.71 -21.29 -8.97
C THR A 8 1.70 -22.33 -9.46
N ALA A 9 2.09 -23.61 -9.64
CA ALA A 9 1.15 -24.69 -9.95
C ALA A 9 0.11 -24.89 -8.83
N ALA A 10 0.46 -24.59 -7.58
CA ALA A 10 -0.45 -24.68 -6.43
C ALA A 10 -1.64 -23.71 -6.52
N ILE A 11 -1.51 -22.64 -7.31
CA ILE A 11 -2.55 -21.65 -7.57
C ILE A 11 -3.09 -21.72 -9.00
N GLY A 12 -2.83 -22.82 -9.71
CA GLY A 12 -3.30 -23.07 -11.08
C GLY A 12 -2.46 -22.42 -12.18
N GLY A 13 -1.28 -21.91 -11.85
CA GLY A 13 -0.30 -21.38 -12.81
C GLY A 13 0.49 -22.47 -13.54
N ALA A 14 1.46 -22.06 -14.35
CA ALA A 14 2.34 -22.93 -15.11
C ALA A 14 3.35 -23.70 -14.24
N GLY A 15 3.54 -23.30 -12.98
CA GLY A 15 4.44 -23.97 -12.03
C GLY A 15 5.92 -23.67 -12.21
N ILE A 16 6.25 -22.59 -12.94
CA ILE A 16 7.63 -22.25 -13.31
C ILE A 16 8.29 -21.26 -12.35
N ALA A 17 7.60 -20.90 -11.27
CA ALA A 17 8.16 -20.09 -10.18
C ALA A 17 7.87 -20.72 -8.82
N ASP A 18 8.88 -20.80 -7.96
CA ASP A 18 8.78 -21.28 -6.59
C ASP A 18 8.32 -20.15 -5.67
N ILE A 19 7.45 -20.47 -4.71
CA ILE A 19 6.82 -19.49 -3.81
C ILE A 19 7.57 -19.48 -2.47
N TYR A 20 7.95 -18.28 -2.04
CA TYR A 20 8.59 -17.99 -0.77
C TYR A 20 7.69 -17.07 0.06
N ILE A 21 7.73 -17.27 1.38
CA ILE A 21 7.05 -16.40 2.34
C ILE A 21 8.06 -15.87 3.36
N GLY A 22 7.85 -14.66 3.85
CA GLY A 22 8.73 -14.05 4.82
C GLY A 22 8.11 -12.86 5.53
N THR A 23 8.95 -12.12 6.23
CA THR A 23 8.56 -10.92 6.95
C THR A 23 9.59 -9.81 6.74
N LEU A 24 9.13 -8.57 6.74
CA LEU A 24 9.96 -7.37 6.64
C LEU A 24 9.69 -6.46 7.83
N ALA A 25 10.71 -6.14 8.62
CA ALA A 25 10.57 -5.16 9.70
C ALA A 25 10.55 -3.75 9.10
N SER A 26 9.46 -3.00 9.31
CA SER A 26 9.30 -1.62 8.84
C SER A 26 8.86 -0.68 9.96
N PRO A 27 9.39 0.56 10.04
CA PRO A 27 8.87 1.57 10.93
C PRO A 27 7.40 1.88 10.64
N TYR A 28 6.58 1.82 11.67
CA TYR A 28 5.15 2.12 11.58
C TYR A 28 4.85 3.44 12.28
N TYR A 29 4.39 4.42 11.49
CA TYR A 29 4.13 5.79 11.93
C TYR A 29 2.63 6.03 12.25
N LEU A 30 1.77 5.11 11.83
CA LEU A 30 0.42 4.92 12.35
C LEU A 30 0.47 4.13 13.67
N THR A 31 -0.68 3.81 14.26
CA THR A 31 -0.76 3.08 15.54
C THR A 31 -1.57 1.79 15.39
N ALA A 32 -0.97 0.66 15.77
CA ALA A 32 -1.63 -0.64 15.81
C ALA A 32 -2.69 -0.70 16.94
N PRO A 33 -3.71 -1.56 16.83
CA PRO A 33 -4.68 -1.74 17.90
C PRO A 33 -3.99 -2.19 19.20
N SER A 34 -4.51 -1.74 20.34
CA SER A 34 -4.01 -2.13 21.67
C SER A 34 -5.14 -2.21 22.68
N ALA A 35 -4.90 -2.84 23.84
CA ALA A 35 -5.89 -2.87 24.92
C ALA A 35 -6.31 -1.47 25.40
N ALA A 36 -5.40 -0.48 25.35
CA ALA A 36 -5.68 0.89 25.76
C ALA A 36 -6.45 1.71 24.70
N ASN A 37 -6.24 1.39 23.42
CA ASN A 37 -6.94 2.01 22.30
C ASN A 37 -7.12 0.94 21.21
N PRO A 38 -8.21 0.14 21.26
CA PRO A 38 -8.43 -0.91 20.28
C PRO A 38 -8.62 -0.32 18.89
N ILE A 39 -9.38 0.78 18.77
CA ILE A 39 -9.65 1.47 17.51
C ILE A 39 -8.53 2.45 17.07
N ALA A 40 -7.29 2.25 17.54
CA ALA A 40 -6.16 3.10 17.16
C ALA A 40 -5.97 3.22 15.63
N PRO A 41 -6.16 2.15 14.83
CA PRO A 41 -6.10 2.25 13.37
C PRO A 41 -7.12 3.22 12.76
N LEU A 42 -8.23 3.52 13.45
CA LEU A 42 -9.28 4.42 12.96
C LEU A 42 -9.11 5.87 13.45
N ASN A 43 -8.31 6.10 14.50
CA ASN A 43 -8.26 7.39 15.19
C ASN A 43 -6.86 7.98 15.42
N GLN A 44 -5.79 7.24 15.15
CA GLN A 44 -4.42 7.75 15.21
C GLN A 44 -3.81 7.89 13.82
N PHE A 45 -3.23 9.05 13.57
CA PHE A 45 -2.54 9.42 12.33
C PHE A 45 -1.11 9.87 12.67
N TRP A 46 -0.29 10.12 11.65
CA TRP A 46 1.13 10.43 11.84
C TRP A 46 1.32 11.70 12.66
N LYS A 47 2.28 11.64 13.59
CA LYS A 47 2.71 12.76 14.41
C LYS A 47 4.20 12.95 14.30
N ALA A 48 4.63 14.20 14.41
CA ALA A 48 6.02 14.57 14.50
C ALA A 48 6.46 14.69 15.97
N ALA A 49 7.78 14.72 16.21
CA ALA A 49 8.32 14.94 17.55
C ALA A 49 7.98 16.37 18.03
N PRO A 50 7.62 16.56 19.32
CA PRO A 50 7.26 17.88 19.84
C PRO A 50 8.34 18.93 19.55
N GLY A 51 7.96 20.01 18.86
CA GLY A 51 8.83 21.15 18.61
C GLY A 51 10.06 20.88 17.74
N ALA A 52 10.13 19.75 17.04
CA ALA A 52 11.25 19.34 16.18
C ALA A 52 11.28 20.10 14.84
N TYR A 53 11.15 21.43 14.91
CA TYR A 53 11.08 22.28 13.74
C TYR A 53 12.40 22.26 12.94
N VAL A 54 12.29 22.20 11.61
CA VAL A 54 13.44 22.31 10.70
C VAL A 54 13.73 23.77 10.33
N PRO A 55 14.96 24.16 9.97
CA PRO A 55 15.24 25.49 9.45
C PRO A 55 14.41 25.82 8.20
N PRO A 56 13.96 27.08 8.01
CA PRO A 56 14.14 28.23 8.91
C PRO A 56 13.09 28.31 10.05
N PHE A 57 12.13 27.37 10.10
CA PHE A 57 10.98 27.43 11.02
C PHE A 57 11.37 27.31 12.50
N ASN A 58 12.50 26.67 12.80
CA ASN A 58 13.05 26.60 14.16
C ASN A 58 13.41 27.96 14.78
N ALA A 59 13.50 29.02 13.98
CA ALA A 59 13.78 30.38 14.45
C ALA A 59 12.51 31.21 14.74
N PHE A 60 11.31 30.71 14.42
CA PHE A 60 10.08 31.51 14.46
C PHE A 60 9.33 31.48 15.79
N GLY A 61 9.86 30.84 16.83
CA GLY A 61 9.20 30.77 18.14
C GLY A 61 7.85 30.06 18.09
N LEU A 62 7.71 29.07 17.20
CA LEU A 62 6.51 28.23 17.08
C LEU A 62 6.28 27.42 18.36
N ASP A 63 5.04 26.99 18.60
CA ASP A 63 4.65 26.22 19.79
C ASP A 63 5.55 24.98 19.98
N PRO A 64 6.35 24.89 21.05
CA PRO A 64 7.30 23.79 21.24
C PRO A 64 6.61 22.46 21.57
N THR A 65 5.31 22.46 21.86
CA THR A 65 4.53 21.25 22.19
C THR A 65 3.81 20.65 20.99
N SER A 66 3.78 21.35 19.85
CA SER A 66 3.11 20.88 18.64
C SER A 66 3.72 19.58 18.12
N THR A 67 2.84 18.62 17.82
CA THR A 67 3.17 17.32 17.20
C THR A 67 2.61 17.21 15.77
N ASN A 68 2.12 18.32 15.22
CA ASN A 68 1.54 18.34 13.87
C ASN A 68 2.63 18.16 12.82
N LEU A 69 2.43 17.18 11.94
CA LEU A 69 3.27 16.98 10.78
C LEU A 69 3.00 18.08 9.76
N THR A 70 4.01 18.91 9.48
CA THR A 70 3.91 20.09 8.59
C THR A 70 5.22 20.29 7.84
N VAL A 71 5.27 21.24 6.90
CA VAL A 71 6.54 21.67 6.30
C VAL A 71 7.55 22.19 7.35
N ALA A 72 7.06 22.72 8.48
CA ALA A 72 7.89 23.19 9.58
C ALA A 72 8.40 22.06 10.47
N ASN A 73 7.63 21.00 10.66
CA ASN A 73 7.98 19.83 11.45
C ASN A 73 7.65 18.56 10.62
N PRO A 74 8.53 18.18 9.67
CA PRO A 74 8.17 17.27 8.58
C PRO A 74 8.49 15.80 8.85
N ILE A 75 9.14 15.47 9.96
CA ILE A 75 9.63 14.12 10.24
C ILE A 75 8.63 13.40 11.15
N PRO A 76 7.93 12.35 10.66
CA PRO A 76 7.04 11.56 11.50
C PRO A 76 7.84 10.70 12.49
N VAL A 77 7.26 10.46 13.66
CA VAL A 77 7.83 9.59 14.69
C VAL A 77 7.17 8.22 14.59
N ALA A 78 7.98 7.17 14.46
CA ALA A 78 7.49 5.81 14.47
C ALA A 78 6.89 5.47 15.85
N THR A 79 5.71 4.85 15.86
CA THR A 79 5.05 4.38 17.08
C THR A 79 5.51 2.98 17.47
N SER A 80 5.92 2.19 16.48
CA SER A 80 6.36 0.80 16.63
C SER A 80 7.16 0.36 15.40
N MET A 81 7.81 -0.80 15.49
CA MET A 81 8.25 -1.58 14.33
C MET A 81 7.21 -2.65 14.05
N GLN A 82 6.81 -2.80 12.79
CA GLN A 82 5.86 -3.84 12.37
C GLN A 82 6.57 -4.83 11.45
N ASN A 83 6.31 -6.12 11.64
CA ASN A 83 6.83 -7.18 10.78
C ASN A 83 5.79 -7.46 9.70
N LEU A 84 5.95 -6.79 8.56
CA LEU A 84 5.05 -6.89 7.42
C LEU A 84 5.18 -8.27 6.78
N PRO A 85 4.10 -8.97 6.43
CA PRO A 85 4.23 -10.21 5.71
C PRO A 85 4.60 -9.97 4.24
N VAL A 86 5.53 -10.79 3.74
CA VAL A 86 6.11 -10.72 2.40
C VAL A 86 5.80 -12.01 1.66
N LEU A 87 5.38 -11.90 0.41
CA LEU A 87 5.31 -13.02 -0.53
C LEU A 87 6.29 -12.76 -1.68
N MET A 88 6.96 -13.82 -2.14
CA MET A 88 7.87 -13.75 -3.27
C MET A 88 7.73 -14.97 -4.17
N THR A 89 7.95 -14.79 -5.47
CA THR A 89 8.12 -15.88 -6.43
C THR A 89 9.46 -15.76 -7.13
N VAL A 90 10.18 -16.86 -7.25
CA VAL A 90 11.51 -16.92 -7.87
C VAL A 90 11.48 -17.92 -9.04
N PRO A 91 12.09 -17.61 -10.20
CA PRO A 91 12.11 -18.55 -11.32
C PRO A 91 12.77 -19.88 -10.93
N ASN A 92 12.14 -21.00 -11.29
CA ASN A 92 12.67 -22.34 -11.03
C ASN A 92 13.13 -23.01 -12.34
N ALA A 93 13.63 -24.24 -12.27
CA ALA A 93 14.15 -24.96 -13.45
C ALA A 93 13.12 -25.10 -14.60
N GLY A 94 11.82 -25.11 -14.29
CA GLY A 94 10.74 -25.17 -15.28
C GLY A 94 10.62 -23.90 -16.14
N SER A 95 11.13 -22.76 -15.67
CA SER A 95 11.15 -21.50 -16.43
C SER A 95 12.16 -21.49 -17.57
N GLY A 96 13.15 -22.39 -17.54
CA GLY A 96 14.31 -22.35 -18.45
C GLY A 96 15.32 -21.25 -18.13
N GLN A 97 15.14 -20.52 -17.02
CA GLN A 97 16.03 -19.46 -16.56
C GLN A 97 16.96 -19.96 -15.44
N ALA A 98 18.11 -19.32 -15.29
CA ALA A 98 19.07 -19.58 -14.23
C ALA A 98 19.46 -18.26 -13.54
N LYS A 99 19.73 -18.31 -12.22
CA LYS A 99 20.13 -17.15 -11.42
C LYS A 99 21.38 -16.51 -12.06
N PRO A 100 21.31 -15.24 -12.51
CA PRO A 100 22.49 -14.54 -12.99
C PRO A 100 23.55 -14.39 -11.89
N GLU A 101 24.82 -14.20 -12.26
CA GLU A 101 25.92 -13.98 -11.30
C GLU A 101 25.67 -12.75 -10.41
N ALA A 102 25.04 -11.71 -10.96
CA ALA A 102 24.67 -10.49 -10.23
C ALA A 102 23.37 -10.63 -9.39
N GLY A 103 22.80 -11.84 -9.29
CA GLY A 103 21.51 -12.09 -8.64
C GLY A 103 20.31 -11.96 -9.60
N TRP A 104 19.13 -12.38 -9.12
CA TRP A 104 17.89 -12.27 -9.87
C TRP A 104 17.45 -10.81 -10.03
N PRO A 105 17.09 -10.37 -11.25
CA PRO A 105 16.25 -9.19 -11.45
C PRO A 105 14.92 -9.37 -10.71
N ILE A 106 14.36 -8.28 -10.19
CA ILE A 106 13.17 -8.36 -9.33
C ILE A 106 12.15 -7.27 -9.64
N VAL A 107 10.88 -7.66 -9.59
CA VAL A 107 9.73 -6.78 -9.71
C VAL A 107 9.02 -6.66 -8.36
N ILE A 108 8.89 -5.46 -7.84
CA ILE A 108 7.99 -5.15 -6.73
C ILE A 108 6.57 -5.03 -7.29
N PHE A 109 5.65 -5.83 -6.77
CA PHE A 109 4.22 -5.78 -7.12
C PHE A 109 3.42 -5.14 -5.99
N GLN A 110 2.60 -4.14 -6.30
CA GLN A 110 1.64 -3.56 -5.36
C GLN A 110 0.19 -3.80 -5.81
N HIS A 111 -0.58 -4.42 -4.92
CA HIS A 111 -1.98 -4.79 -5.16
C HIS A 111 -2.95 -3.59 -5.14
N GLY A 112 -4.15 -3.80 -5.67
CA GLY A 112 -5.23 -2.82 -5.67
C GLY A 112 -5.96 -2.72 -4.31
N ILE A 113 -6.92 -1.79 -4.22
CA ILE A 113 -7.78 -1.65 -3.03
C ILE A 113 -8.63 -2.92 -2.85
N THR A 114 -8.92 -3.28 -1.60
CA THR A 114 -9.65 -4.50 -1.19
C THR A 114 -8.96 -5.83 -1.50
N ARG A 115 -7.72 -5.78 -1.99
CA ARG A 115 -6.92 -6.96 -2.36
C ARG A 115 -5.77 -7.15 -1.37
N ASN A 116 -4.85 -8.05 -1.68
CA ASN A 116 -3.65 -8.29 -0.87
C ASN A 116 -2.49 -8.79 -1.74
N ARG A 117 -1.34 -9.02 -1.11
CA ARG A 117 -0.06 -9.38 -1.71
C ARG A 117 -0.14 -10.58 -2.65
N THR A 118 -1.09 -11.50 -2.45
CA THR A 118 -1.23 -12.69 -3.31
C THR A 118 -1.62 -12.35 -4.76
N ASP A 119 -2.13 -11.14 -5.02
CA ASP A 119 -2.40 -10.67 -6.39
C ASP A 119 -1.13 -10.68 -7.28
N MET A 120 0.07 -10.63 -6.69
CA MET A 120 1.33 -10.78 -7.42
C MET A 120 1.42 -12.12 -8.19
N LEU A 121 0.73 -13.16 -7.71
CA LEU A 121 0.79 -14.50 -8.30
C LEU A 121 0.23 -14.51 -9.73
N ALA A 122 -0.63 -13.54 -10.07
CA ALA A 122 -1.17 -13.38 -11.42
C ALA A 122 -0.10 -13.01 -12.47
N VAL A 123 1.03 -12.41 -12.06
CA VAL A 123 2.13 -12.04 -12.97
C VAL A 123 3.36 -12.94 -12.81
N ALA A 124 3.38 -13.80 -11.80
CA ALA A 124 4.56 -14.58 -11.40
C ALA A 124 5.13 -15.43 -12.53
N ASP A 125 4.31 -16.25 -13.21
CA ASP A 125 4.80 -17.11 -14.30
C ASP A 125 5.29 -16.30 -15.51
N THR A 126 4.60 -15.21 -15.86
CA THR A 126 5.04 -14.33 -16.95
C THR A 126 6.42 -13.76 -16.65
N MET A 127 6.64 -13.24 -15.42
CA MET A 127 7.92 -12.70 -14.99
C MET A 127 9.00 -13.79 -14.91
N ALA A 128 8.65 -14.96 -14.38
CA ALA A 128 9.59 -16.07 -14.28
C ALA A 128 10.04 -16.59 -15.64
N SER A 129 9.16 -16.59 -16.65
CA SER A 129 9.51 -17.01 -18.02
C SER A 129 10.61 -16.16 -18.67
N ILE A 130 10.81 -14.93 -18.17
CA ILE A 130 11.84 -13.99 -18.62
C ILE A 130 12.91 -13.71 -17.55
N GLY A 131 12.96 -14.52 -16.49
CA GLY A 131 14.04 -14.51 -15.50
C GLY A 131 13.90 -13.47 -14.40
N PHE A 132 12.69 -13.00 -14.11
CA PHE A 132 12.41 -12.06 -13.02
C PHE A 132 11.76 -12.74 -11.83
N ALA A 133 12.25 -12.44 -10.64
CA ALA A 133 11.52 -12.67 -9.40
C ALA A 133 10.44 -11.59 -9.20
N VAL A 134 9.42 -11.89 -8.41
CA VAL A 134 8.37 -10.93 -8.03
C VAL A 134 8.24 -10.94 -6.52
N VAL A 135 8.10 -9.77 -5.89
CA VAL A 135 7.91 -9.62 -4.44
C VAL A 135 6.76 -8.67 -4.15
N ALA A 136 5.97 -8.96 -3.12
CA ALA A 136 4.86 -8.11 -2.71
C ALA A 136 4.69 -8.06 -1.19
N ILE A 137 4.21 -6.91 -0.73
CA ILE A 137 3.77 -6.64 0.64
C ILE A 137 2.36 -6.06 0.62
N ASP A 138 1.67 -6.10 1.76
CA ASP A 138 0.38 -5.44 1.89
C ASP A 138 0.50 -3.97 2.28
N LEU A 139 -0.36 -3.15 1.65
CA LEU A 139 -0.62 -1.78 2.12
C LEU A 139 -1.15 -1.80 3.58
N ALA A 140 -1.12 -0.63 4.23
CA ALA A 140 -1.71 -0.51 5.57
C ALA A 140 -3.19 -0.93 5.52
N MET A 141 -3.70 -1.59 6.55
CA MET A 141 -5.09 -2.08 6.62
C MET A 141 -5.49 -3.05 5.49
N HIS A 142 -4.54 -3.57 4.71
CA HIS A 142 -4.78 -4.65 3.75
C HIS A 142 -4.19 -5.95 4.30
N GLY A 143 -4.67 -7.09 3.81
CA GLY A 143 -4.31 -8.38 4.40
C GLY A 143 -4.97 -9.54 3.71
N ILE A 144 -4.47 -10.74 4.01
CA ILE A 144 -5.23 -11.96 3.83
C ILE A 144 -6.13 -12.10 5.07
N THR A 145 -7.45 -12.18 4.89
CA THR A 145 -8.40 -12.26 6.02
C THR A 145 -9.07 -13.64 6.10
N ASP A 146 -8.95 -14.45 5.04
CA ASP A 146 -9.31 -15.86 5.07
C ASP A 146 -8.21 -16.66 5.78
N VAL A 147 -8.47 -17.01 7.04
CA VAL A 147 -7.56 -17.77 7.90
C VAL A 147 -7.29 -19.19 7.40
N THR A 148 -7.97 -19.67 6.36
CA THR A 148 -7.69 -20.97 5.73
C THR A 148 -6.70 -20.87 4.58
N ASN A 149 -6.38 -19.64 4.14
CA ASN A 149 -5.43 -19.40 3.07
C ASN A 149 -4.02 -19.85 3.51
N PRO A 150 -3.29 -20.63 2.67
CA PRO A 150 -1.94 -21.11 3.00
C PRO A 150 -0.90 -20.00 3.15
N PHE A 151 -1.19 -18.78 2.67
CA PHE A 151 -0.31 -17.61 2.75
C PHE A 151 -0.71 -16.62 3.86
N TYR A 152 -1.77 -16.90 4.62
CA TYR A 152 -2.11 -16.16 5.84
C TYR A 152 -0.95 -16.28 6.83
N ILE A 153 -0.35 -15.16 7.25
CA ILE A 153 0.98 -15.20 7.87
C ILE A 153 1.01 -15.98 9.19
N GLU A 154 -0.09 -15.96 9.94
CA GLU A 154 -0.27 -16.64 11.22
C GLU A 154 -0.39 -18.16 11.09
N ASN A 155 -0.55 -18.68 9.87
CA ASN A 155 -0.48 -20.12 9.59
C ASN A 155 0.93 -20.60 9.23
N THR A 156 1.92 -19.70 9.23
CA THR A 156 3.26 -20.00 8.71
C THR A 156 4.30 -20.02 9.83
N PRO A 157 5.56 -20.42 9.55
CA PRO A 157 6.63 -20.36 10.55
C PRO A 157 6.88 -18.96 11.14
N PHE A 158 6.34 -17.91 10.52
CA PHE A 158 6.48 -16.52 10.95
C PHE A 158 5.38 -16.04 11.91
N ALA A 159 4.36 -16.86 12.18
CA ALA A 159 3.26 -16.54 13.10
C ALA A 159 3.69 -15.99 14.48
N PRO A 160 4.79 -16.46 15.10
CA PRO A 160 5.20 -15.92 16.40
C PRO A 160 5.73 -14.48 16.37
N ILE A 161 6.06 -13.94 15.20
CA ILE A 161 6.75 -12.65 15.06
C ILE A 161 6.05 -11.68 14.12
N ALA A 162 5.04 -12.10 13.38
CA ALA A 162 4.33 -11.27 12.42
C ALA A 162 2.83 -11.50 12.50
N SER A 163 2.09 -10.49 12.08
CA SER A 163 0.65 -10.54 11.91
C SER A 163 0.26 -9.92 10.58
N GLU A 164 -0.94 -10.23 10.10
CA GLU A 164 -1.55 -9.56 8.98
C GLU A 164 -1.64 -8.05 9.22
N ARG A 165 -1.63 -7.32 8.11
CA ARG A 165 -1.61 -5.85 8.11
C ARG A 165 -2.98 -5.23 8.36
N THR A 166 -4.02 -6.06 8.41
CA THR A 166 -5.35 -5.78 8.96
C THR A 166 -5.36 -5.80 10.48
N PHE A 167 -4.34 -6.39 11.13
CA PHE A 167 -4.31 -6.68 12.56
C PHE A 167 -5.49 -7.54 13.06
N ASP A 168 -6.10 -8.30 12.16
CA ASP A 168 -7.30 -9.13 12.42
C ASP A 168 -8.42 -8.38 13.16
N VAL A 169 -8.59 -7.09 12.83
CA VAL A 169 -9.63 -6.26 13.45
C VAL A 169 -11.02 -6.70 13.03
N ASP A 170 -11.99 -6.49 13.93
CA ASP A 170 -13.41 -6.78 13.78
C ASP A 170 -14.17 -5.58 14.36
N TYR A 171 -14.36 -4.57 13.51
CA TYR A 171 -14.98 -3.29 13.87
C TYR A 171 -16.35 -3.11 13.24
N VAL A 172 -16.67 -3.87 12.19
CA VAL A 172 -17.94 -3.78 11.47
C VAL A 172 -18.52 -5.17 11.24
N ASP A 173 -19.83 -5.21 11.02
CA ASP A 173 -20.48 -6.40 10.50
C ASP A 173 -20.15 -6.54 9.00
N ASN A 174 -19.56 -7.66 8.61
CA ASN A 174 -19.02 -7.89 7.26
C ASN A 174 -20.10 -7.99 6.18
N ASP A 175 -21.34 -8.32 6.56
CA ASP A 175 -22.47 -8.42 5.63
C ASP A 175 -23.12 -7.05 5.38
N THR A 176 -23.18 -6.19 6.41
CA THR A 176 -23.94 -4.94 6.38
C THR A 176 -23.08 -3.67 6.36
N GLY A 177 -21.82 -3.77 6.76
CA GLY A 177 -20.91 -2.63 6.98
C GLY A 177 -21.29 -1.77 8.19
N ALA A 178 -22.22 -2.21 9.03
CA ALA A 178 -22.65 -1.46 10.20
C ALA A 178 -21.59 -1.49 11.31
N PRO A 179 -21.45 -0.43 12.13
CA PRO A 179 -20.49 -0.43 13.24
C PRO A 179 -20.80 -1.50 14.29
N GLY A 180 -19.76 -2.20 14.73
CA GLY A 180 -19.82 -3.23 15.77
C GLY A 180 -19.28 -4.58 15.27
N PRO A 181 -18.62 -5.36 16.14
CA PRO A 181 -18.03 -6.64 15.74
C PRO A 181 -19.08 -7.71 15.43
N ASP A 182 -18.82 -8.56 14.44
CA ASP A 182 -19.64 -9.74 14.11
C ASP A 182 -18.93 -11.08 14.35
N GLY A 183 -17.68 -11.05 14.83
CA GLY A 183 -16.85 -12.21 15.09
C GLY A 183 -16.05 -12.69 13.86
N MET A 184 -16.08 -11.95 12.76
CA MET A 184 -15.28 -12.19 11.57
C MET A 184 -14.23 -11.09 11.39
N ILE A 185 -13.07 -11.45 10.83
CA ILE A 185 -12.05 -10.46 10.50
C ILE A 185 -12.60 -9.55 9.40
N ASP A 186 -12.51 -8.24 9.60
CA ASP A 186 -12.91 -7.25 8.62
C ASP A 186 -12.14 -7.43 7.31
N SER A 187 -12.82 -7.31 6.17
CA SER A 187 -12.20 -7.51 4.86
C SER A 187 -10.98 -6.59 4.62
N SER A 188 -10.06 -7.05 3.76
CA SER A 188 -8.91 -6.26 3.35
C SER A 188 -9.35 -4.86 2.88
N ALA A 189 -8.65 -3.83 3.35
CA ALA A 189 -8.92 -2.42 3.08
C ALA A 189 -10.22 -1.83 3.66
N ALA A 190 -11.01 -2.57 4.45
CA ALA A 190 -12.29 -2.09 5.00
C ALA A 190 -12.15 -0.73 5.71
N HIS A 191 -11.01 -0.49 6.35
CA HIS A 191 -10.71 0.71 7.12
C HIS A 191 -9.63 1.60 6.51
N PHE A 192 -9.24 1.35 5.25
CA PHE A 192 -8.20 2.13 4.59
C PHE A 192 -8.66 3.56 4.31
N VAL A 193 -9.89 3.70 3.80
CA VAL A 193 -10.57 4.99 3.60
C VAL A 193 -11.48 5.25 4.78
N ASN A 194 -11.20 6.32 5.52
CA ASN A 194 -11.92 6.74 6.70
C ASN A 194 -12.44 8.18 6.51
N LEU A 195 -13.72 8.30 6.15
CA LEU A 195 -14.37 9.60 5.91
C LEU A 195 -14.56 10.41 7.20
N ALA A 196 -14.58 9.76 8.37
CA ALA A 196 -14.62 10.43 9.67
C ALA A 196 -13.24 10.95 10.09
N ASN A 197 -12.16 10.38 9.54
CA ASN A 197 -10.79 10.79 9.82
C ASN A 197 -9.91 10.73 8.56
N LEU A 198 -9.97 11.80 7.78
CA LEU A 198 -9.24 11.93 6.52
C LEU A 198 -7.71 11.91 6.69
N LEU A 199 -7.20 12.28 7.88
CA LEU A 199 -5.76 12.20 8.19
C LEU A 199 -5.29 10.75 8.27
N VAL A 200 -6.11 9.85 8.82
CA VAL A 200 -5.83 8.40 8.82
C VAL A 200 -5.78 7.88 7.37
N SER A 201 -6.75 8.26 6.54
CA SER A 201 -6.78 7.85 5.11
C SER A 201 -5.51 8.28 4.35
N ARG A 202 -5.11 9.54 4.56
CA ARG A 202 -3.87 10.09 4.00
C ARG A 202 -2.66 9.30 4.47
N ASP A 203 -2.57 9.06 5.77
CA ASP A 203 -1.39 8.47 6.39
C ASP A 203 -1.31 6.95 6.19
N ASN A 204 -2.44 6.25 5.95
CA ASN A 204 -2.47 4.88 5.42
C ASN A 204 -1.75 4.80 4.06
N SER A 205 -2.01 5.76 3.17
CA SER A 205 -1.35 5.84 1.86
C SER A 205 0.14 6.15 2.00
N ARG A 206 0.51 7.09 2.89
CA ARG A 206 1.93 7.44 3.14
C ARG A 206 2.70 6.31 3.81
N GLN A 207 2.05 5.54 4.68
CA GLN A 207 2.64 4.34 5.27
C GLN A 207 2.95 3.28 4.21
N GLY A 208 2.06 3.07 3.23
CA GLY A 208 2.35 2.20 2.09
C GLY A 208 3.61 2.61 1.32
N VAL A 209 3.80 3.91 1.09
CA VAL A 209 5.03 4.44 0.46
C VAL A 209 6.27 4.19 1.33
N ALA A 210 6.19 4.43 2.64
CA ALA A 210 7.31 4.19 3.56
C ALA A 210 7.70 2.71 3.64
N ASP A 211 6.72 1.81 3.59
CA ASP A 211 6.94 0.37 3.58
C ASP A 211 7.57 -0.09 2.27
N LEU A 212 7.20 0.50 1.13
CA LEU A 212 7.84 0.24 -0.16
C LEU A 212 9.30 0.71 -0.22
N PHE A 213 9.64 1.84 0.43
CA PHE A 213 11.05 2.23 0.57
C PHE A 213 11.83 1.19 1.38
N THR A 214 11.27 0.75 2.50
CA THR A 214 11.90 -0.25 3.35
C THR A 214 12.08 -1.59 2.63
N LEU A 215 11.08 -2.00 1.82
CA LEU A 215 11.16 -3.19 0.97
C LEU A 215 12.29 -3.05 -0.06
N THR A 216 12.34 -1.92 -0.76
CA THR A 216 13.34 -1.66 -1.81
C THR A 216 14.76 -1.72 -1.25
N GLU A 217 15.01 -1.07 -0.12
CA GLU A 217 16.31 -1.08 0.57
C GLU A 217 16.69 -2.46 1.12
N SER A 218 15.71 -3.36 1.33
CA SER A 218 15.95 -4.70 1.85
C SER A 218 16.27 -5.73 0.78
N ILE A 219 15.89 -5.48 -0.48
CA ILE A 219 16.07 -6.41 -1.62
C ILE A 219 17.50 -6.94 -1.74
N PRO A 220 18.57 -6.10 -1.68
CA PRO A 220 19.95 -6.57 -1.85
C PRO A 220 20.41 -7.54 -0.74
N PHE A 221 19.69 -7.59 0.38
CA PHE A 221 20.00 -8.43 1.54
C PHE A 221 19.06 -9.64 1.67
N MET A 222 18.11 -9.82 0.75
CA MET A 222 17.23 -10.97 0.78
C MET A 222 18.00 -12.23 0.37
N ASP A 223 18.03 -13.19 1.28
CA ASP A 223 18.65 -14.50 1.14
C ASP A 223 17.54 -15.58 1.13
N ILE A 224 17.46 -16.32 0.01
CA ILE A 224 16.48 -17.37 -0.26
C ILE A 224 17.09 -18.78 -0.25
N ASP A 225 18.42 -18.92 -0.26
CA ASP A 225 19.11 -20.22 -0.25
C ASP A 225 19.91 -20.50 1.04
N GLY A 226 20.00 -19.52 1.93
CA GLY A 226 20.57 -19.61 3.27
C GLY A 226 22.09 -19.53 3.32
N ASP A 227 22.74 -19.05 2.27
CA ASP A 227 24.20 -18.92 2.18
C ASP A 227 24.76 -17.62 2.79
N ALA A 228 23.87 -16.77 3.33
CA ALA A 228 24.15 -15.46 3.89
C ALA A 228 24.64 -14.39 2.89
N ALA A 229 24.48 -14.63 1.59
CA ALA A 229 24.62 -13.63 0.53
C ALA A 229 23.24 -13.20 0.00
N GLY A 230 23.19 -12.01 -0.58
CA GLY A 230 21.98 -11.51 -1.23
C GLY A 230 21.75 -12.16 -2.60
N ASP A 231 20.52 -12.56 -2.87
CA ASP A 231 20.15 -13.30 -4.09
C ASP A 231 19.64 -12.43 -5.23
N PHE A 232 19.45 -11.12 -4.99
CA PHE A 232 18.77 -10.21 -5.90
C PHE A 232 19.67 -9.08 -6.35
N ASN A 233 19.45 -8.66 -7.59
CA ASN A 233 20.25 -7.64 -8.24
C ASN A 233 19.75 -6.24 -7.85
N GLU A 234 20.50 -5.55 -6.99
CA GLU A 234 20.18 -4.21 -6.49
C GLU A 234 20.07 -3.13 -7.57
N ILE A 235 20.74 -3.31 -8.71
CA ILE A 235 20.64 -2.36 -9.81
C ILE A 235 19.45 -2.68 -10.71
N SER A 236 18.84 -3.87 -10.65
CA SER A 236 17.75 -4.33 -11.54
C SER A 236 16.43 -4.54 -10.80
N ILE A 237 15.97 -3.47 -10.15
CA ILE A 237 14.68 -3.41 -9.45
C ILE A 237 13.65 -2.68 -10.32
N HIS A 238 12.48 -3.29 -10.48
CA HIS A 238 11.37 -2.77 -11.27
C HIS A 238 10.10 -2.73 -10.42
N PHE A 239 9.09 -1.97 -10.86
CA PHE A 239 7.84 -1.85 -10.14
C PHE A 239 6.63 -2.14 -11.03
N THR A 240 5.61 -2.78 -10.49
CA THR A 240 4.31 -2.87 -11.12
C THR A 240 3.21 -2.62 -10.10
N GLY A 241 2.25 -1.77 -10.45
CA GLY A 241 1.12 -1.44 -9.61
C GLY A 241 -0.19 -1.53 -10.39
N HIS A 242 -1.26 -1.97 -9.71
CA HIS A 242 -2.60 -1.97 -10.25
C HIS A 242 -3.55 -1.18 -9.35
N SER A 243 -4.35 -0.28 -9.93
CA SER A 243 -5.34 0.53 -9.21
C SER A 243 -4.69 1.28 -8.04
N MET A 244 -5.12 1.07 -6.79
CA MET A 244 -4.48 1.64 -5.59
C MET A 244 -2.97 1.39 -5.54
N GLY A 245 -2.49 0.22 -5.97
CA GLY A 245 -1.07 -0.05 -6.03
C GLY A 245 -0.32 0.82 -7.05
N ALA A 246 -0.99 1.21 -8.14
CA ALA A 246 -0.45 2.19 -9.08
C ALA A 246 -0.51 3.63 -8.52
N ILE A 247 -1.57 3.99 -7.79
CA ILE A 247 -1.73 5.28 -7.08
C ILE A 247 -0.61 5.46 -6.06
N THR A 248 -0.44 4.50 -5.15
CA THR A 248 0.68 4.50 -4.18
C THR A 248 2.03 4.42 -4.90
N GLY A 249 2.10 3.65 -5.99
CA GLY A 249 3.28 3.50 -6.83
C GLY A 249 3.80 4.82 -7.41
N ILE A 250 2.93 5.74 -7.83
CA ILE A 250 3.36 7.06 -8.33
C ILE A 250 4.11 7.84 -7.25
N ASN A 251 3.61 7.85 -6.03
CA ASN A 251 4.25 8.53 -4.91
C ASN A 251 5.59 7.87 -4.55
N PHE A 252 5.63 6.54 -4.56
CA PHE A 252 6.84 5.76 -4.36
C PHE A 252 7.90 6.09 -5.42
N LEU A 253 7.54 6.09 -6.70
CA LEU A 253 8.45 6.38 -7.82
C LEU A 253 8.95 7.83 -7.82
N ALA A 254 8.20 8.77 -7.26
CA ALA A 254 8.61 10.17 -7.18
C ALA A 254 9.79 10.43 -6.23
N PHE A 255 10.04 9.53 -5.27
CA PHE A 255 11.05 9.71 -4.23
C PHE A 255 11.91 8.47 -3.98
N GLY A 256 11.64 7.36 -4.68
CA GLY A 256 12.31 6.07 -4.51
C GLY A 256 13.74 6.11 -5.04
N PRO A 257 14.70 5.48 -4.35
CA PRO A 257 16.11 5.66 -4.67
C PRO A 257 16.58 4.91 -5.92
N ASN A 258 15.98 3.76 -6.29
CA ASN A 258 16.52 2.87 -7.33
C ASN A 258 15.45 2.02 -8.03
N ILE A 259 14.61 2.61 -8.91
CA ILE A 259 13.67 1.84 -9.75
C ILE A 259 13.97 2.09 -11.23
N GLN A 260 14.32 1.04 -11.97
CA GLN A 260 14.69 1.18 -13.39
C GLN A 260 13.48 1.50 -14.26
N SER A 261 12.40 0.74 -14.08
CA SER A 261 11.18 0.92 -14.84
C SER A 261 9.95 0.52 -14.04
N ALA A 262 8.81 1.09 -14.42
CA ALA A 262 7.54 0.83 -13.79
C ALA A 262 6.41 0.63 -14.80
N VAL A 263 5.49 -0.28 -14.47
CA VAL A 263 4.20 -0.40 -15.12
C VAL A 263 3.11 0.01 -14.13
N LEU A 264 2.32 1.01 -14.50
CA LEU A 264 1.25 1.56 -13.67
C LEU A 264 -0.07 1.35 -14.41
N SER A 265 -0.87 0.40 -13.93
CA SER A 265 -2.17 0.06 -14.55
C SER A 265 -3.32 0.67 -13.77
N ALA A 266 -4.15 1.45 -14.46
CA ALA A 266 -5.30 2.17 -13.95
C ALA A 266 -5.05 3.00 -12.67
N PRO A 267 -4.00 3.84 -12.60
CA PRO A 267 -3.90 4.83 -11.54
C PRO A 267 -4.90 5.98 -11.77
N GLY A 268 -5.16 6.76 -10.73
CA GLY A 268 -5.85 8.04 -10.82
C GLY A 268 -5.42 8.97 -9.68
N GLY A 269 -5.66 10.27 -9.85
CA GLY A 269 -5.40 11.30 -8.85
C GLY A 269 -6.64 12.15 -8.56
N GLY A 270 -6.49 13.18 -7.73
CA GLY A 270 -7.63 13.95 -7.26
C GLY A 270 -8.60 13.06 -6.46
N ILE A 271 -8.04 12.28 -5.52
CA ILE A 271 -8.66 11.14 -4.84
C ILE A 271 -10.07 11.45 -4.35
N ALA A 272 -10.33 12.64 -3.81
CA ALA A 272 -11.67 12.98 -3.30
C ALA A 272 -12.72 13.00 -4.41
N ASN A 273 -12.42 13.66 -5.54
CA ASN A 273 -13.33 13.72 -6.69
C ASN A 273 -13.37 12.38 -7.44
N LEU A 274 -12.24 11.68 -7.54
CA LEU A 274 -12.16 10.34 -8.10
C LEU A 274 -13.09 9.38 -7.37
N LEU A 275 -13.04 9.35 -6.04
CA LEU A 275 -13.87 8.44 -5.24
C LEU A 275 -15.36 8.79 -5.31
N VAL A 276 -15.72 10.08 -5.26
CA VAL A 276 -17.11 10.52 -5.42
C VAL A 276 -17.65 10.27 -6.83
N GLY A 277 -16.81 10.44 -7.85
CA GLY A 277 -17.17 10.23 -9.25
C GLY A 277 -17.17 8.76 -9.68
N SER A 278 -16.59 7.86 -8.87
CA SER A 278 -16.51 6.44 -9.14
C SER A 278 -17.90 5.78 -9.13
N PRO A 279 -18.30 5.07 -10.19
CA PRO A 279 -19.52 4.25 -10.16
C PRO A 279 -19.52 3.18 -9.05
N ALA A 280 -18.35 2.63 -8.72
CA ALA A 280 -18.22 1.59 -7.70
C ALA A 280 -18.24 2.15 -6.26
N PHE A 281 -17.58 3.30 -6.01
CA PHE A 281 -17.44 3.85 -4.65
C PHE A 281 -18.34 5.04 -4.34
N GLY A 282 -18.66 5.85 -5.35
CA GLY A 282 -19.43 7.08 -5.23
C GLY A 282 -20.76 6.92 -4.50
N PRO A 283 -21.62 5.93 -4.85
CA PRO A 283 -22.91 5.75 -4.20
C PRO A 283 -22.81 5.58 -2.67
N SER A 284 -21.90 4.74 -2.19
CA SER A 284 -21.72 4.48 -0.75
C SER A 284 -21.13 5.69 -0.02
N ILE A 285 -20.18 6.39 -0.65
CA ILE A 285 -19.57 7.60 -0.07
C ILE A 285 -20.61 8.71 0.05
N ILE A 286 -21.38 8.96 -1.01
CA ILE A 286 -22.43 9.99 -1.03
C ILE A 286 -23.51 9.67 0.00
N ALA A 287 -23.94 8.40 0.09
CA ALA A 287 -24.92 7.97 1.10
C ALA A 287 -24.40 8.16 2.53
N GLY A 288 -23.14 7.80 2.80
CA GLY A 288 -22.51 7.99 4.10
C GLY A 288 -22.38 9.47 4.50
N LEU A 289 -22.00 10.33 3.55
CA LEU A 289 -21.95 11.76 3.76
C LEU A 289 -23.34 12.36 4.02
N ALA A 290 -24.35 11.95 3.25
CA ALA A 290 -25.73 12.38 3.46
C ALA A 290 -26.26 11.97 4.85
N ALA A 291 -25.94 10.75 5.31
CA ALA A 291 -26.28 10.29 6.66
C ALA A 291 -25.60 11.13 7.77
N ALA A 292 -24.45 11.73 7.47
CA ALA A 292 -23.76 12.68 8.35
C ALA A 292 -24.22 14.15 8.18
N GLY A 293 -25.25 14.40 7.37
CA GLY A 293 -25.79 15.74 7.11
C GLY A 293 -25.06 16.52 6.01
N VAL A 294 -24.22 15.86 5.21
CA VAL A 294 -23.47 16.45 4.09
C VAL A 294 -24.08 15.94 2.77
N GLU A 295 -25.15 16.60 2.32
CA GLU A 295 -25.94 16.16 1.15
C GLU A 295 -25.32 16.59 -0.19
N GLN A 296 -25.28 15.69 -1.17
CA GLN A 296 -24.76 16.00 -2.51
C GLN A 296 -25.52 17.16 -3.18
N GLY A 297 -24.80 18.06 -3.83
CA GLY A 297 -25.37 19.24 -4.49
C GLY A 297 -25.50 20.47 -3.58
N THR A 298 -25.13 20.37 -2.31
CA THR A 298 -25.08 21.50 -1.36
C THR A 298 -23.71 22.19 -1.35
N ALA A 299 -23.64 23.37 -0.72
CA ALA A 299 -22.37 24.06 -0.51
C ALA A 299 -21.48 23.30 0.48
N GLU A 300 -22.09 22.71 1.51
CA GLU A 300 -21.45 21.90 2.54
C GLU A 300 -20.76 20.68 1.94
N PHE A 301 -21.40 20.00 0.99
CA PHE A 301 -20.78 18.89 0.25
C PHE A 301 -19.55 19.36 -0.54
N ASN A 302 -19.67 20.46 -1.29
CA ASN A 302 -18.53 20.97 -2.05
C ASN A 302 -17.36 21.40 -1.15
N LEU A 303 -17.66 22.00 0.01
CA LEU A 303 -16.65 22.33 1.02
C LEU A 303 -16.01 21.09 1.62
N PHE A 304 -16.80 20.03 1.89
CA PHE A 304 -16.27 18.76 2.36
C PHE A 304 -15.31 18.14 1.34
N ILE A 305 -15.70 18.08 0.06
CA ILE A 305 -14.83 17.53 -1.00
C ILE A 305 -13.55 18.34 -1.15
N LEU A 306 -13.63 19.67 -1.08
CA LEU A 306 -12.44 20.53 -1.08
C LEU A 306 -11.53 20.23 0.11
N ALA A 307 -12.08 20.18 1.33
CA ALA A 307 -11.30 19.89 2.54
C ALA A 307 -10.70 18.48 2.53
N ALA A 308 -11.43 17.49 2.01
CA ALA A 308 -10.97 16.13 1.82
C ALA A 308 -9.78 16.08 0.86
N GLN A 309 -9.90 16.73 -0.30
CA GLN A 309 -8.80 16.81 -1.25
C GLN A 309 -7.58 17.51 -0.65
N THR A 310 -7.76 18.68 -0.03
CA THR A 310 -6.66 19.41 0.64
C THR A 310 -5.97 18.57 1.71
N THR A 311 -6.71 17.74 2.43
CA THR A 311 -6.14 16.82 3.41
C THR A 311 -5.32 15.72 2.74
N LEU A 312 -5.83 15.15 1.65
CA LEU A 312 -5.22 14.03 0.93
C LEU A 312 -4.07 14.44 0.01
N ASP A 313 -3.92 15.71 -0.35
CA ASP A 313 -2.94 16.20 -1.34
C ASP A 313 -1.50 15.73 -1.08
N ALA A 314 -1.08 15.60 0.19
CA ALA A 314 0.24 15.10 0.55
C ALA A 314 0.45 13.59 0.30
N ALA A 315 -0.60 12.88 -0.13
CA ALA A 315 -0.61 11.48 -0.54
C ALA A 315 -1.27 11.27 -1.91
N ASP A 316 -1.69 12.33 -2.60
CA ASP A 316 -2.38 12.25 -3.89
C ASP A 316 -1.37 12.20 -5.05
N PRO A 317 -1.40 11.16 -5.90
CA PRO A 317 -0.42 11.01 -6.98
C PRO A 317 -0.45 12.12 -8.02
N ILE A 318 -1.53 12.91 -8.12
CA ILE A 318 -1.59 14.05 -9.05
C ILE A 318 -0.49 15.08 -8.77
N ASN A 319 -0.06 15.19 -7.50
CA ASN A 319 1.00 16.11 -7.08
C ASN A 319 2.41 15.55 -7.32
N PHE A 320 2.53 14.25 -7.61
CA PHE A 320 3.81 13.54 -7.64
C PHE A 320 4.16 12.94 -9.01
N GLY A 321 3.18 12.77 -9.90
CA GLY A 321 3.39 12.17 -11.23
C GLY A 321 4.49 12.83 -12.05
N GLY A 322 4.59 14.16 -12.01
CA GLY A 322 5.68 14.90 -12.65
C GLY A 322 7.06 14.46 -12.17
N PHE A 323 7.24 14.35 -10.85
CA PHE A 323 8.51 13.90 -10.25
C PHE A 323 8.82 12.45 -10.59
N ALA A 324 7.82 11.56 -10.55
CA ALA A 324 7.98 10.15 -10.91
C ALA A 324 8.54 9.97 -12.33
N THR A 325 8.07 10.77 -13.30
CA THR A 325 8.54 10.70 -14.70
C THR A 325 9.94 11.28 -14.92
N LEU A 326 10.46 12.10 -14.00
CA LEU A 326 11.83 12.64 -14.10
C LEU A 326 12.89 11.59 -13.75
N GLN A 327 12.52 10.58 -12.98
CA GLN A 327 13.47 9.62 -12.40
C GLN A 327 13.33 8.21 -12.98
N ASN A 328 12.20 7.86 -13.59
CA ASN A 328 11.88 6.46 -13.94
C ASN A 328 11.32 6.33 -15.36
N HIS A 329 11.57 5.17 -15.99
CA HIS A 329 10.90 4.79 -17.23
C HIS A 329 9.52 4.18 -16.92
N ILE A 330 8.46 4.93 -17.21
CA ILE A 330 7.09 4.56 -16.80
C ILE A 330 6.23 4.21 -18.03
N LEU A 331 5.62 3.03 -18.01
CA LEU A 331 4.47 2.69 -18.83
C LEU A 331 3.19 2.90 -18.02
N LEU A 332 2.31 3.78 -18.50
CA LEU A 332 0.98 4.00 -17.95
C LEU A 332 -0.05 3.24 -18.79
N HIS A 333 -0.91 2.45 -18.15
CA HIS A 333 -2.01 1.73 -18.80
C HIS A 333 -3.34 2.26 -18.30
N GLU A 334 -4.14 2.84 -19.20
CA GLU A 334 -5.51 3.28 -18.97
C GLU A 334 -6.50 2.18 -19.37
N ILE A 335 -7.52 1.94 -18.55
CA ILE A 335 -8.59 0.98 -18.85
C ILE A 335 -9.81 1.75 -19.35
N LEU A 336 -10.19 1.56 -20.62
CA LEU A 336 -11.37 2.22 -21.17
C LEU A 336 -12.65 1.64 -20.55
N GLY A 337 -13.50 2.52 -20.00
CA GLY A 337 -14.76 2.13 -19.38
C GLY A 337 -14.62 1.59 -17.95
N ASP A 338 -13.49 1.83 -17.30
CA ASP A 338 -13.28 1.50 -15.89
C ASP A 338 -14.39 2.10 -15.00
N GLN A 339 -14.96 1.26 -14.13
CA GLN A 339 -16.06 1.59 -13.21
C GLN A 339 -15.57 1.92 -11.79
N VAL A 340 -14.28 1.74 -11.52
CA VAL A 340 -13.64 2.01 -10.24
C VAL A 340 -12.84 3.29 -10.35
N ILE A 341 -11.86 3.34 -11.26
CA ILE A 341 -11.00 4.49 -11.52
C ILE A 341 -11.40 5.10 -12.85
N THR A 342 -12.39 5.99 -12.83
CA THR A 342 -12.89 6.59 -14.07
C THR A 342 -11.83 7.48 -14.71
N ASN A 343 -11.63 7.32 -16.01
CA ASN A 343 -10.63 8.09 -16.79
C ASN A 343 -10.95 9.59 -16.86
N ARG A 344 -12.16 9.99 -16.45
CA ARG A 344 -12.58 11.38 -16.27
C ARG A 344 -13.78 11.46 -15.34
N VAL A 345 -13.70 12.33 -14.34
CA VAL A 345 -14.87 12.75 -13.55
C VAL A 345 -15.43 14.07 -14.14
N PRO A 346 -16.69 14.10 -14.61
CA PRO A 346 -17.30 15.33 -15.12
C PRO A 346 -17.31 16.46 -14.07
N GLY A 347 -16.74 17.62 -14.43
CA GLY A 347 -16.71 18.79 -13.56
C GLY A 347 -15.55 18.84 -12.56
N ALA A 348 -14.77 17.77 -12.43
CA ALA A 348 -13.51 17.78 -11.69
C ALA A 348 -12.35 18.27 -12.58
N PRO A 349 -11.24 18.79 -12.00
CA PRO A 349 -9.97 18.87 -12.70
C PRO A 349 -9.56 17.49 -13.24
N LEU A 350 -8.64 17.42 -14.21
CA LEU A 350 -8.15 16.14 -14.72
C LEU A 350 -7.67 15.27 -13.54
N SER A 351 -8.35 14.14 -13.32
CA SER A 351 -8.09 13.11 -12.31
C SER A 351 -7.29 11.97 -12.92
#